data_AF-A0A7C2SS87-F1
#
_entry.id   AF-A0A7C2SS87-F1
#
_cell.length_a   1.000
_cell.length_b   1.000
_cell.length_c   1.000
_cell.angle_alpha   90.00
_cell.angle_beta   90.00
_cell.angle_gamma   90.00
#
_symmetry.space_group_name_H-M   'P 1'
#
loop_
_entity.id
_entity.type
_entity.pdbx_description
1 polymer ?
#
loop_
_entity_poly.entity_id
_entity_poly.type
_entity_poly.pdbx_seq_one_letter_code
_entity_poly.pdbx_strand_id
1 'polypeptide(L)'
;MSAGHDDVQPAHGPAAPPRDAVLAPHARTVQPAHAPAAEAPPGFGALDAGLLAAVACAGVLYALGCARVRRTAGGRRALPARRALAFAGGWLALAGALAPPLARLADVLFAAHMVQHELLVLVAPPLVVLGRPALVWLWALPRRARRAPLRPLRGSARRAFWRVLGAPLPAAALHAGVLWTWHAAPAFEWALRDDAVHAAQHATFYGSAALFWWSLLHGRFGRAGYGAAVLFVFATALHSGALGALLTVARAPWYPSHAARAAAAGHDPLADQQLAGLLMWIPAGMLFVAIALALFAAWLGEAGRRARRVALGLAALVAASTLGAAACEAPERARDGGAAAAAAAGGDPARGRQALLVYGCPVCHRIPGVPSASSRVGPPLEDLASRTFLAGHLPHTPENLRRWIQHPQAIAPGSAMPEMGVTDADARDIAAYLLEAR
;
A
#
# COMPACT_ATOMS: atom_id res chain seq x y z
N MET A 1 77.81 -80.67 46.02
CA MET A 1 76.37 -81.04 46.03
C MET A 1 75.64 -79.86 46.64
N SER A 2 75.21 -78.91 45.81
CA SER A 2 73.80 -78.59 45.45
C SER A 2 73.01 -78.02 46.63
N ALA A 3 72.31 -76.88 46.61
CA ALA A 3 71.73 -76.01 45.58
C ALA A 3 71.68 -74.57 46.16
N GLY A 4 71.65 -73.48 45.38
CA GLY A 4 70.48 -72.97 44.65
C GLY A 4 70.34 -71.48 45.03
N HIS A 5 70.59 -70.59 44.08
CA HIS A 5 70.50 -69.13 44.21
C HIS A 5 69.13 -68.69 43.66
N ASP A 6 68.32 -68.00 44.47
CA ASP A 6 67.11 -67.31 44.03
C ASP A 6 67.40 -65.80 43.91
N ASP A 7 67.46 -65.32 42.67
CA ASP A 7 67.52 -63.91 42.31
C ASP A 7 66.10 -63.30 42.28
N VAL A 8 65.89 -62.23 43.06
CA VAL A 8 64.69 -61.38 42.99
C VAL A 8 65.05 -60.10 42.23
N GLN A 9 64.56 -59.97 40.99
CA GLN A 9 64.64 -58.76 40.17
C GLN A 9 63.61 -57.70 40.62
N PRO A 10 63.96 -56.39 40.64
CA PRO A 10 62.99 -55.32 40.78
C PRO A 10 62.30 -54.99 39.45
N ALA A 11 61.00 -54.69 39.54
CA ALA A 11 60.12 -54.39 38.41
C ALA A 11 60.49 -53.08 37.69
N HIS A 12 60.77 -53.17 36.40
CA HIS A 12 60.84 -52.02 35.48
C HIS A 12 59.42 -51.55 35.14
N GLY A 13 59.08 -50.32 35.52
CA GLY A 13 57.90 -49.62 35.02
C GLY A 13 58.08 -49.23 33.54
N PRO A 14 57.01 -49.21 32.73
CA PRO A 14 57.12 -48.90 31.30
C PRO A 14 57.47 -47.42 31.06
N ALA A 15 58.44 -47.21 30.18
CA ALA A 15 58.92 -45.91 29.71
C ALA A 15 57.81 -45.10 29.01
N ALA A 16 57.80 -43.79 29.24
CA ALA A 16 56.94 -42.85 28.53
C ALA A 16 57.32 -42.76 27.03
N PRO A 17 56.34 -42.69 26.10
CA PRO A 17 56.63 -42.57 24.68
C PRO A 17 57.07 -41.14 24.30
N PRO A 18 57.83 -40.98 23.21
CA PRO A 18 58.36 -39.69 22.76
C PRO A 18 57.24 -38.76 22.26
N ARG A 19 57.43 -37.45 22.45
CA ARG A 19 56.41 -36.40 22.21
C ARG A 19 56.17 -36.01 20.76
N ASP A 20 56.84 -36.63 19.79
CA ASP A 20 56.75 -36.22 18.38
C ASP A 20 56.33 -37.39 17.48
N ALA A 21 55.05 -37.75 17.54
CA ALA A 21 54.41 -38.64 16.58
C ALA A 21 53.08 -38.02 16.11
N VAL A 22 53.22 -37.07 15.18
CA VAL A 22 52.40 -36.89 13.98
C VAL A 22 50.92 -37.26 14.09
N LEU A 23 50.10 -36.21 14.16
CA LEU A 23 48.71 -36.18 13.71
C LEU A 23 48.56 -36.84 12.33
N ALA A 24 47.95 -38.02 12.30
CA ALA A 24 47.24 -38.52 11.12
C ALA A 24 45.82 -38.87 11.55
N PRO A 25 44.78 -38.14 11.11
CA PRO A 25 43.42 -38.57 11.37
C PRO A 25 43.17 -39.84 10.56
N HIS A 26 42.80 -40.93 11.23
CA HIS A 26 42.22 -42.08 10.59
C HIS A 26 40.91 -41.65 9.90
N ALA A 27 41.01 -41.26 8.63
CA ALA A 27 39.88 -41.17 7.74
C ALA A 27 39.34 -42.59 7.55
N ARG A 28 38.40 -43.01 8.40
CA ARG A 28 37.46 -44.07 8.02
C ARG A 28 36.72 -43.54 6.81
N THR A 29 37.08 -44.03 5.63
CA THR A 29 36.22 -43.94 4.44
C THR A 29 34.94 -44.69 4.76
N VAL A 30 33.96 -43.98 5.32
CA VAL A 30 32.58 -44.42 5.29
C VAL A 30 32.20 -44.43 3.82
N GLN A 31 32.16 -45.62 3.22
CA GLN A 31 31.49 -45.82 1.94
C GLN A 31 30.09 -45.23 2.09
N PRO A 32 29.66 -44.28 1.23
CA PRO A 32 28.30 -43.81 1.27
C PRO A 32 27.43 -45.04 1.01
N ALA A 33 26.67 -45.45 2.03
CA ALA A 33 25.54 -46.33 1.83
C ALA A 33 24.76 -45.74 0.66
N HIS A 34 24.47 -46.56 -0.35
CA HIS A 34 23.67 -46.15 -1.49
C HIS A 34 22.40 -45.50 -0.94
N ALA A 35 22.37 -44.16 -0.96
CA ALA A 35 21.16 -43.43 -0.66
C ALA A 35 20.13 -43.98 -1.65
N PRO A 36 18.93 -44.39 -1.20
CA PRO A 36 17.86 -44.72 -2.13
C PRO A 36 17.79 -43.55 -3.10
N ALA A 37 17.84 -43.85 -4.41
CA ALA A 37 17.83 -42.85 -5.46
C ALA A 37 16.79 -41.81 -5.08
N ALA A 38 17.23 -40.57 -4.86
CA ALA A 38 16.35 -39.48 -4.49
C ALA A 38 15.18 -39.51 -5.47
N GLU A 39 13.99 -39.88 -4.99
CA GLU A 39 12.77 -39.77 -5.79
C GLU A 39 12.80 -38.37 -6.39
N ALA A 40 12.73 -38.31 -7.71
CA ALA A 40 12.74 -37.04 -8.42
C ALA A 40 11.71 -36.13 -7.74
N PRO A 41 12.08 -34.87 -7.41
CA PRO A 41 11.15 -33.97 -6.72
C PRO A 41 9.83 -33.97 -7.50
N PRO A 42 8.68 -34.03 -6.82
CA PRO A 42 7.39 -34.07 -7.49
C PRO A 42 7.35 -32.94 -8.51
N GLY A 43 7.35 -33.31 -9.79
CA GLY A 43 7.43 -32.36 -10.88
C GLY A 43 6.16 -31.53 -10.93
N PHE A 44 6.28 -30.32 -11.47
CA PHE A 44 5.18 -29.41 -11.82
C PHE A 44 3.90 -30.17 -12.21
N GLY A 45 2.94 -30.23 -11.27
CA GLY A 45 1.79 -31.11 -11.35
C GLY A 45 0.61 -30.49 -12.09
N ALA A 46 -0.47 -31.27 -12.23
CA ALA A 46 -1.71 -30.78 -12.82
C ALA A 46 -2.33 -29.62 -12.02
N LEU A 47 -2.14 -29.61 -10.69
CA LEU A 47 -2.57 -28.52 -9.82
C LEU A 47 -1.79 -27.22 -10.09
N ASP A 48 -0.47 -27.31 -10.29
CA ASP A 48 0.37 -26.15 -10.60
C ASP A 48 0.04 -25.57 -11.97
N ALA A 49 -0.17 -26.44 -12.96
CA ALA A 49 -0.68 -26.05 -14.29
C ALA A 49 -2.03 -25.33 -14.19
N GLY A 50 -2.96 -25.88 -13.41
CA GLY A 50 -4.26 -25.27 -13.15
C GLY A 50 -4.16 -23.90 -12.48
N LEU A 51 -3.26 -23.76 -11.49
CA LEU A 51 -3.04 -22.51 -10.78
C LEU A 51 -2.40 -21.45 -11.70
N LEU A 52 -1.38 -21.81 -12.48
CA LEU A 52 -0.79 -20.91 -13.48
C LEU A 52 -1.81 -20.51 -14.55
N ALA A 53 -2.68 -21.41 -15.00
CA ALA A 53 -3.75 -21.09 -15.93
C ALA A 53 -4.76 -20.10 -15.32
N ALA A 54 -5.11 -20.28 -14.04
CA ALA A 54 -5.97 -19.33 -13.32
C ALA A 54 -5.31 -17.94 -13.20
N VAL A 55 -4.00 -17.89 -12.93
CA VAL A 55 -3.20 -16.65 -12.90
C VAL A 55 -3.06 -16.04 -14.32
N ALA A 56 -2.92 -16.84 -15.37
CA ALA A 56 -2.92 -16.29 -16.73
C ALA A 56 -4.30 -15.67 -17.06
N CYS A 57 -5.38 -16.38 -16.74
CA CYS A 57 -6.75 -15.95 -16.99
C CYS A 57 -7.09 -14.65 -16.26
N ALA A 58 -6.79 -14.53 -14.96
CA ALA A 58 -7.07 -13.31 -14.21
C ALA A 58 -6.23 -12.10 -14.69
N GLY A 59 -5.00 -12.33 -15.19
CA GLY A 59 -4.21 -11.29 -15.85
C GLY A 59 -4.85 -10.80 -17.15
N VAL A 60 -5.28 -11.72 -18.01
CA VAL A 60 -5.99 -11.40 -19.27
C VAL A 60 -7.28 -10.63 -18.98
N LEU A 61 -8.08 -11.08 -18.01
CA LEU A 61 -9.29 -10.37 -17.61
C LEU A 61 -9.00 -8.95 -17.13
N TYR A 62 -7.90 -8.73 -16.40
CA TYR A 62 -7.52 -7.39 -15.98
C TYR A 62 -7.15 -6.50 -17.18
N ALA A 63 -6.36 -7.02 -18.12
CA ALA A 63 -5.99 -6.30 -19.34
C ALA A 63 -7.23 -5.92 -20.19
N LEU A 64 -8.15 -6.87 -20.39
CA LEU A 64 -9.42 -6.64 -21.08
C LEU A 64 -10.29 -5.59 -20.35
N GLY A 65 -10.34 -5.66 -19.03
CA GLY A 65 -11.03 -4.67 -18.19
C GLY A 65 -10.44 -3.27 -18.35
N CYS A 66 -9.11 -3.13 -18.32
CA CYS A 66 -8.41 -1.88 -18.58
C CYS A 66 -8.69 -1.34 -19.98
N ALA A 67 -8.62 -2.17 -21.02
CA ALA A 67 -8.90 -1.77 -22.39
C ALA A 67 -10.34 -1.26 -22.54
N ARG A 68 -11.32 -1.97 -21.95
CA ARG A 68 -12.72 -1.55 -22.00
C ARG A 68 -12.99 -0.28 -21.21
N VAL A 69 -12.35 -0.10 -20.04
CA VAL A 69 -12.45 1.16 -19.27
C VAL A 69 -11.94 2.33 -20.09
N ARG A 70 -10.77 2.21 -20.74
CA ARG A 70 -10.20 3.27 -21.59
C ARG A 70 -11.10 3.63 -22.78
N ARG A 71 -11.72 2.62 -23.42
CA ARG A 71 -12.65 2.84 -24.55
C ARG A 71 -13.99 3.46 -24.14
N THR A 72 -14.49 3.18 -22.93
CA THR A 72 -15.85 3.60 -22.50
C THR A 72 -15.82 4.89 -21.67
N ALA A 73 -14.76 5.11 -20.91
CA ALA A 73 -14.62 6.25 -20.03
C ALA A 73 -13.82 7.33 -20.75
N GLY A 74 -14.49 8.28 -21.40
CA GLY A 74 -13.83 9.38 -22.11
C GLY A 74 -12.76 10.07 -21.24
N GLY A 75 -11.49 9.84 -21.58
CA GLY A 75 -10.25 10.43 -21.06
C GLY A 75 -10.04 10.51 -19.54
N ARG A 76 -10.92 11.25 -18.84
CA ARG A 76 -10.76 11.73 -17.46
C ARG A 76 -11.18 10.72 -16.38
N ARG A 77 -11.89 9.65 -16.75
CA ARG A 77 -12.33 8.56 -15.83
C ARG A 77 -11.59 7.24 -16.03
N ALA A 78 -10.57 7.20 -16.90
CA ALA A 78 -9.75 6.01 -17.11
C ALA A 78 -8.90 5.68 -15.87
N LEU A 79 -8.61 4.40 -15.64
CA LEU A 79 -7.72 3.96 -14.56
C LEU A 79 -6.32 4.56 -14.77
N PRO A 80 -5.74 5.28 -13.78
CA PRO A 80 -4.42 5.88 -13.96
C PRO A 80 -3.35 4.81 -14.22
N ALA A 81 -2.40 5.10 -15.12
CA ALA A 81 -1.39 4.14 -15.57
C ALA A 81 -0.61 3.49 -14.42
N ARG A 82 -0.28 4.25 -13.37
CA ARG A 82 0.38 3.75 -12.15
C ARG A 82 -0.33 2.55 -11.50
N ARG A 83 -1.67 2.48 -11.55
CA ARG A 83 -2.43 1.36 -10.97
C ARG A 83 -2.34 0.12 -11.85
N ALA A 84 -2.37 0.30 -13.17
CA ALA A 84 -2.16 -0.80 -14.11
C ALA A 84 -0.73 -1.35 -14.02
N LEU A 85 0.27 -0.46 -13.87
CA LEU A 85 1.67 -0.84 -13.66
C LEU A 85 1.86 -1.56 -12.31
N ALA A 86 1.26 -1.05 -11.23
CA ALA A 86 1.27 -1.74 -9.94
C ALA A 86 0.66 -3.14 -10.03
N PHE A 87 -0.52 -3.27 -10.66
CA PHE A 87 -1.12 -4.58 -10.89
C PHE A 87 -0.19 -5.49 -11.69
N ALA A 88 0.35 -5.01 -12.82
CA ALA A 88 1.23 -5.80 -13.67
C ALA A 88 2.48 -6.26 -12.91
N GLY A 89 3.13 -5.39 -12.14
CA GLY A 89 4.28 -5.74 -11.32
C GLY A 89 3.95 -6.80 -10.27
N GLY A 90 2.86 -6.61 -9.52
CA GLY A 90 2.42 -7.59 -8.52
C GLY A 90 1.99 -8.93 -9.15
N TRP A 91 1.38 -8.88 -10.33
CA TRP A 91 0.96 -10.06 -11.06
C TRP A 91 2.12 -10.86 -11.64
N LEU A 92 3.13 -10.17 -12.16
CA LEU A 92 4.37 -10.79 -12.62
C LEU A 92 5.14 -11.41 -11.45
N ALA A 93 5.16 -10.76 -10.28
CA ALA A 93 5.75 -11.34 -9.07
C ALA A 93 5.00 -12.62 -8.64
N LEU A 94 3.66 -12.60 -8.66
CA LEU A 94 2.84 -13.80 -8.36
C LEU A 94 3.11 -14.93 -9.36
N ALA A 95 3.11 -14.62 -10.66
CA ALA A 95 3.37 -15.59 -11.71
C ALA A 95 4.80 -16.15 -11.62
N GLY A 96 5.78 -15.30 -11.33
CA GLY A 96 7.18 -15.69 -11.14
C GLY A 96 7.39 -16.58 -9.91
N ALA A 97 6.69 -16.30 -8.81
CA ALA A 97 6.69 -17.14 -7.61
C ALA A 97 6.17 -18.56 -7.90
N LEU A 98 5.20 -18.69 -8.81
CA LEU A 98 4.59 -19.98 -9.17
C LEU A 98 5.23 -20.62 -10.41
N ALA A 99 6.21 -19.96 -11.03
CA ALA A 99 6.80 -20.43 -12.28
C ALA A 99 7.76 -21.61 -12.03
N PRO A 100 7.86 -22.57 -12.98
CA PRO A 100 8.71 -23.75 -12.84
C PRO A 100 10.18 -23.51 -12.49
N PRO A 101 10.86 -22.44 -12.94
CA PRO A 101 12.26 -22.21 -12.56
C PRO A 101 12.45 -21.99 -11.06
N LEU A 102 11.62 -21.13 -10.45
CA LEU A 102 11.72 -20.84 -9.02
C LEU A 102 11.09 -21.96 -8.19
N ALA A 103 9.96 -22.53 -8.63
CA ALA A 103 9.31 -23.65 -7.94
C ALA A 103 10.27 -24.86 -7.80
N ARG A 104 10.95 -25.25 -8.89
CA ARG A 104 11.92 -26.36 -8.84
C ARG A 104 13.12 -26.07 -7.94
N LEU A 105 13.57 -24.82 -7.88
CA LEU A 105 14.66 -24.44 -6.96
C LEU A 105 14.17 -24.46 -5.52
N ALA A 106 12.95 -23.99 -5.28
CA ALA A 106 12.29 -23.99 -3.98
C ALA A 106 12.01 -25.39 -3.45
N ASP A 107 11.84 -26.41 -4.30
CA ASP A 107 11.71 -27.80 -3.83
C ASP A 107 12.99 -28.33 -3.18
N VAL A 108 14.15 -27.82 -3.61
CA VAL A 108 15.48 -28.27 -3.21
C VAL A 108 16.03 -27.39 -2.08
N LEU A 109 16.11 -26.08 -2.32
CA LEU A 109 16.73 -25.11 -1.42
C LEU A 109 15.67 -24.38 -0.61
N PHE A 110 15.84 -24.39 0.71
CA PHE A 110 14.98 -23.66 1.63
C PHE A 110 15.13 -22.14 1.44
N ALA A 111 16.31 -21.64 1.05
CA ALA A 111 16.48 -20.23 0.68
C ALA A 111 15.61 -19.82 -0.52
N ALA A 112 15.55 -20.66 -1.56
CA ALA A 112 14.71 -20.39 -2.74
C ALA A 112 13.22 -20.51 -2.40
N HIS A 113 12.86 -21.45 -1.53
CA HIS A 113 11.52 -21.57 -0.97
C HIS A 113 11.11 -20.30 -0.20
N MET A 114 12.00 -19.72 0.60
CA MET A 114 11.73 -18.43 1.25
C MET A 114 11.56 -17.29 0.24
N VAL A 115 12.36 -17.22 -0.83
CA VAL A 115 12.16 -16.22 -1.90
C VAL A 115 10.76 -16.36 -2.51
N GLN A 116 10.31 -17.59 -2.76
CA GLN A 116 8.96 -17.85 -3.26
C GLN A 116 7.88 -17.31 -2.31
N HIS A 117 7.99 -17.60 -1.01
CA HIS A 117 7.05 -17.09 0.01
C HIS A 117 7.10 -15.56 0.13
N GLU A 118 8.28 -14.96 0.11
CA GLU A 118 8.48 -13.50 0.17
C GLU A 118 7.79 -12.79 -1.00
N LEU A 119 7.88 -13.35 -2.22
CA LEU A 119 7.14 -12.82 -3.37
C LEU A 119 5.63 -12.92 -3.17
N LEU A 120 5.13 -14.03 -2.62
CA LEU A 120 3.70 -14.27 -2.37
C LEU A 120 3.12 -13.43 -1.24
N VAL A 121 3.94 -12.98 -0.28
CA VAL A 121 3.48 -12.25 0.91
C VAL A 121 3.78 -10.76 0.83
N LEU A 122 4.99 -10.38 0.42
CA LEU A 122 5.45 -9.00 0.49
C LEU A 122 5.33 -8.22 -0.81
N VAL A 123 5.57 -8.88 -1.96
CA VAL A 123 5.67 -8.16 -3.24
C VAL A 123 4.34 -8.20 -3.99
N ALA A 124 3.83 -9.39 -4.29
CA ALA A 124 2.64 -9.55 -5.11
C ALA A 124 1.38 -8.93 -4.48
N PRO A 125 1.04 -9.21 -3.20
CA PRO A 125 -0.23 -8.76 -2.63
C PRO A 125 -0.42 -7.23 -2.58
N PRO A 126 0.51 -6.40 -2.05
CA PRO A 126 0.29 -4.95 -2.00
C PRO A 126 0.16 -4.35 -3.39
N LEU A 127 0.99 -4.78 -4.33
CA LEU A 127 0.99 -4.31 -5.72
C LEU A 127 -0.32 -4.67 -6.44
N VAL A 128 -0.79 -5.91 -6.29
CA VAL A 128 -2.08 -6.34 -6.84
C VAL A 128 -3.23 -5.56 -6.21
N VAL A 129 -3.24 -5.38 -4.88
CA VAL A 129 -4.29 -4.61 -4.17
C VAL A 129 -4.34 -3.16 -4.65
N LEU A 130 -3.20 -2.49 -4.85
CA LEU A 130 -3.11 -1.14 -5.40
C LEU A 130 -3.72 -1.03 -6.81
N GLY A 131 -3.65 -2.12 -7.58
CA GLY A 131 -4.25 -2.27 -8.90
C GLY A 131 -5.78 -2.24 -8.94
N ARG A 132 -6.46 -2.40 -7.80
CA ARG A 132 -7.93 -2.49 -7.68
C ARG A 132 -8.57 -3.54 -8.63
N PRO A 133 -8.06 -4.79 -8.66
CA PRO A 133 -8.45 -5.82 -9.62
C PRO A 133 -9.94 -6.11 -9.64
N ALA A 134 -10.60 -6.17 -8.48
CA ALA A 134 -12.04 -6.41 -8.39
C ALA A 134 -12.86 -5.41 -9.22
N LEU A 135 -12.50 -4.13 -9.21
CA LEU A 135 -13.19 -3.13 -10.04
C LEU A 135 -12.92 -3.37 -11.53
N VAL A 136 -11.68 -3.66 -11.90
CA VAL A 136 -11.27 -3.80 -13.30
C VAL A 136 -11.83 -5.09 -13.92
N TRP A 137 -11.79 -6.21 -13.20
CA TRP A 137 -12.39 -7.48 -13.62
C TRP A 137 -13.91 -7.36 -13.85
N LEU A 138 -14.63 -6.60 -13.02
CA LEU A 138 -16.05 -6.32 -13.25
C LEU A 138 -16.30 -5.61 -14.59
N TRP A 139 -15.36 -4.79 -15.07
CA TRP A 139 -15.46 -4.16 -16.40
C TRP A 139 -15.15 -5.14 -17.54
N ALA A 140 -14.36 -6.18 -17.29
CA ALA A 140 -14.11 -7.26 -18.25
C ALA A 140 -15.38 -8.08 -18.55
N LEU A 141 -16.33 -8.13 -17.60
CA LEU A 141 -17.61 -8.81 -17.77
C LEU A 141 -18.65 -8.00 -18.58
N PRO A 142 -19.50 -8.69 -19.37
CA PRO A 142 -20.62 -8.05 -20.09
C PRO A 142 -21.64 -7.45 -19.11
N ARG A 143 -22.36 -6.38 -19.52
CA ARG A 143 -23.23 -5.57 -18.62
C ARG A 143 -24.23 -6.39 -17.81
N ARG A 144 -24.78 -7.47 -18.38
CA ARG A 144 -25.72 -8.40 -17.72
C ARG A 144 -25.04 -9.19 -16.58
N ALA A 145 -23.80 -9.64 -16.79
CA ALA A 145 -23.01 -10.38 -15.81
C ALA A 145 -22.42 -9.49 -14.69
N ARG A 146 -22.38 -8.15 -14.86
CA ARG A 146 -21.85 -7.24 -13.81
C ARG A 146 -22.68 -7.23 -12.52
N ARG A 147 -23.99 -7.47 -12.62
CA ARG A 147 -24.93 -7.41 -11.49
C ARG A 147 -25.12 -8.76 -10.79
N ALA A 148 -24.80 -9.87 -11.46
CA ALA A 148 -24.95 -11.23 -10.96
C ALA A 148 -24.05 -11.55 -9.73
N PRO A 149 -22.73 -11.26 -9.73
CA PRO A 149 -21.85 -11.64 -8.61
C PRO A 149 -22.11 -10.84 -7.33
N LEU A 150 -22.77 -9.68 -7.41
CA LEU A 150 -23.09 -8.84 -6.24
C LEU A 150 -24.37 -9.28 -5.51
N ARG A 151 -25.22 -10.13 -6.11
CA ARG A 151 -26.45 -10.64 -5.48
C ARG A 151 -26.21 -11.47 -4.20
N PRO A 152 -25.31 -12.48 -4.20
CA PRO A 152 -25.06 -13.28 -2.99
C PRO A 152 -24.34 -12.51 -1.86
N LEU A 153 -23.69 -11.38 -2.15
CA LEU A 153 -23.09 -10.50 -1.14
C LEU A 153 -24.10 -9.61 -0.38
N ARG A 154 -25.41 -9.76 -0.64
CA ARG A 154 -26.47 -8.95 -0.02
C ARG A 154 -26.99 -9.45 1.33
N GLY A 155 -26.48 -10.56 1.88
CA GLY A 155 -26.82 -11.01 3.23
C GLY A 155 -26.20 -10.14 4.33
N SER A 156 -26.94 -9.84 5.41
CA SER A 156 -26.45 -9.05 6.56
C SER A 156 -25.26 -9.73 7.25
N ALA A 157 -25.33 -11.05 7.45
CA ALA A 157 -24.27 -11.85 8.05
C ALA A 157 -22.99 -11.84 7.23
N ARG A 158 -23.06 -12.05 5.90
CA ARG A 158 -21.88 -11.98 5.01
C ARG A 158 -21.25 -10.59 5.01
N ARG A 159 -22.05 -9.52 5.00
CA ARG A 159 -21.53 -8.15 5.14
C ARG A 159 -20.87 -7.91 6.49
N ALA A 160 -21.41 -8.47 7.57
CA ALA A 160 -20.79 -8.37 8.89
C ALA A 160 -19.47 -9.12 8.95
N PHE A 161 -19.43 -10.35 8.42
CA PHE A 161 -18.21 -11.16 8.29
C PHE A 161 -17.10 -10.41 7.55
N TRP A 162 -17.37 -9.93 6.32
CA TRP A 162 -16.37 -9.18 5.55
C TRP A 162 -15.98 -7.84 6.17
N ARG A 163 -16.84 -7.27 7.03
CA ARG A 163 -16.53 -6.04 7.77
C ARG A 163 -15.58 -6.30 8.93
N VAL A 164 -15.73 -7.43 9.62
CA VAL A 164 -14.81 -7.86 10.68
C VAL A 164 -13.48 -8.27 10.06
N LEU A 165 -13.51 -9.16 9.08
CA LEU A 165 -12.31 -9.67 8.42
C LEU A 165 -11.54 -8.57 7.68
N GLY A 166 -12.26 -7.57 7.17
CA GLY A 166 -11.70 -6.39 6.52
C GLY A 166 -11.13 -5.33 7.47
N ALA A 167 -11.21 -5.54 8.79
CA ALA A 167 -10.59 -4.65 9.77
C ALA A 167 -9.10 -5.04 9.96
N PRO A 168 -8.19 -4.04 10.05
CA PRO A 168 -6.76 -4.28 10.25
C PRO A 168 -6.35 -5.24 11.35
N LEU A 169 -6.96 -5.20 12.54
CA LEU A 169 -6.56 -6.10 13.63
C LEU A 169 -6.85 -7.58 13.28
N PRO A 170 -8.09 -7.99 12.94
CA PRO A 170 -8.35 -9.34 12.46
C PRO A 170 -7.50 -9.76 11.25
N ALA A 171 -7.31 -8.87 10.28
CA ALA A 171 -6.51 -9.17 9.09
C ALA A 171 -5.03 -9.41 9.44
N ALA A 172 -4.45 -8.57 10.30
CA ALA A 172 -3.07 -8.71 10.78
C ALA A 172 -2.90 -9.96 11.66
N ALA A 173 -3.85 -10.22 12.56
CA ALA A 173 -3.82 -11.41 13.42
C ALA A 173 -3.94 -12.71 12.59
N LEU A 174 -4.83 -12.72 11.58
CA LEU A 174 -4.94 -13.84 10.65
C LEU A 174 -3.63 -14.05 9.88
N HIS A 175 -3.03 -12.97 9.36
CA HIS A 175 -1.78 -13.05 8.63
C HIS A 175 -0.63 -13.55 9.51
N ALA A 176 -0.51 -13.04 10.72
CA ALA A 176 0.47 -13.52 11.71
C ALA A 176 0.26 -15.00 12.02
N GLY A 177 -0.99 -15.42 12.27
CA GLY A 177 -1.33 -16.81 12.55
C GLY A 177 -0.92 -17.74 11.39
N VAL A 178 -1.30 -17.39 10.16
CA VAL A 178 -0.90 -18.15 8.96
C VAL A 178 0.63 -18.24 8.85
N LEU A 179 1.34 -17.12 9.05
CA LEU A 179 2.79 -17.08 8.97
C LEU A 179 3.45 -18.02 9.99
N TRP A 180 3.09 -17.93 11.26
CA TRP A 180 3.66 -18.76 12.32
C TRP A 180 3.26 -20.23 12.21
N THR A 181 2.02 -20.53 11.83
CA THR A 181 1.55 -21.91 11.66
C THR A 181 2.36 -22.63 10.59
N TRP A 182 2.51 -22.03 9.41
CA TRP A 182 3.22 -22.69 8.31
C TRP A 182 4.73 -22.78 8.48
N HIS A 183 5.32 -22.01 9.40
CA HIS A 183 6.74 -22.14 9.74
C HIS A 183 6.99 -23.06 10.94
N ALA A 184 5.93 -23.51 11.62
CA ALA A 184 6.05 -24.58 12.60
C ALA A 184 6.42 -25.89 11.87
N ALA A 185 7.47 -26.58 12.35
CA ALA A 185 8.03 -27.76 11.70
C ALA A 185 6.97 -28.81 11.29
N PRO A 186 5.97 -29.18 12.12
CA PRO A 186 4.97 -30.18 11.71
C PRO A 186 4.11 -29.76 10.52
N ALA A 187 3.63 -28.51 10.49
CA ALA A 187 2.78 -28.01 9.42
C ALA A 187 3.58 -27.80 8.12
N PHE A 188 4.81 -27.30 8.26
CA PHE A 188 5.75 -27.14 7.17
C PHE A 188 6.07 -28.49 6.50
N GLU A 189 6.44 -29.47 7.30
CA GLU A 189 6.76 -30.82 6.85
C GLU A 189 5.54 -31.55 6.24
N TRP A 190 4.33 -31.22 6.67
CA TRP A 190 3.11 -31.71 6.04
C TRP A 190 2.93 -31.14 4.63
N ALA A 191 3.12 -29.83 4.47
CA ALA A 191 3.03 -29.19 3.17
C ALA A 191 4.07 -29.72 2.18
N LEU A 192 5.28 -30.07 2.63
CA LEU A 192 6.31 -30.65 1.76
C LEU A 192 6.01 -32.07 1.23
N ARG A 193 5.05 -32.78 1.83
CA ARG A 193 4.69 -34.16 1.47
C ARG A 193 3.41 -34.25 0.66
N ASP A 194 2.60 -33.19 0.63
CA ASP A 194 1.28 -33.18 -0.01
C ASP A 194 1.08 -31.89 -0.82
N ASP A 195 0.96 -32.04 -2.13
CA ASP A 195 0.82 -30.93 -3.08
C ASP A 195 -0.42 -30.06 -2.81
N ALA A 196 -1.53 -30.67 -2.36
CA ALA A 196 -2.75 -29.92 -2.06
C ALA A 196 -2.59 -29.07 -0.79
N VAL A 197 -1.84 -29.57 0.18
CA VAL A 197 -1.50 -28.83 1.41
C VAL A 197 -0.51 -27.72 1.09
N HIS A 198 0.49 -27.98 0.25
CA HIS A 198 1.41 -26.96 -0.25
C HIS A 198 0.67 -25.84 -1.01
N ALA A 199 -0.28 -26.20 -1.88
CA ALA A 199 -1.13 -25.24 -2.56
C ALA A 199 -2.00 -24.43 -1.57
N ALA A 200 -2.51 -25.06 -0.52
CA ALA A 200 -3.26 -24.39 0.55
C ALA A 200 -2.37 -23.43 1.36
N GLN A 201 -1.12 -23.80 1.62
CA GLN A 201 -0.12 -22.92 2.23
C GLN A 201 0.11 -21.67 1.38
N HIS A 202 0.41 -21.83 0.09
CA HIS A 202 0.56 -20.70 -0.83
C HIS A 202 -0.70 -19.82 -0.92
N ALA A 203 -1.88 -20.44 -1.02
CA ALA A 203 -3.14 -19.73 -1.10
C ALA A 203 -3.45 -18.93 0.17
N THR A 204 -3.15 -19.49 1.35
CA THR A 204 -3.36 -18.80 2.63
C THR A 204 -2.32 -17.71 2.88
N PHE A 205 -1.06 -17.89 2.46
CA PHE A 205 -0.06 -16.82 2.47
C PHE A 205 -0.49 -15.63 1.62
N TYR A 206 -0.76 -15.86 0.33
CA TYR A 206 -1.18 -14.79 -0.57
C TYR A 206 -2.52 -14.16 -0.12
N GLY A 207 -3.49 -14.99 0.25
CA GLY A 207 -4.83 -14.54 0.66
C GLY A 207 -4.82 -13.70 1.94
N SER A 208 -4.10 -14.14 2.97
CA SER A 208 -3.98 -13.40 4.23
C SER A 208 -3.21 -12.09 4.06
N ALA A 209 -2.12 -12.11 3.27
CA ALA A 209 -1.34 -10.91 2.96
C ALA A 209 -2.16 -9.91 2.13
N ALA A 210 -2.88 -10.37 1.10
CA ALA A 210 -3.75 -9.52 0.29
C ALA A 210 -4.87 -8.89 1.13
N LEU A 211 -5.46 -9.65 2.06
CA LEU A 211 -6.44 -9.14 3.00
C LEU A 211 -5.84 -8.10 3.95
N PHE A 212 -4.65 -8.35 4.51
CA PHE A 212 -3.92 -7.40 5.35
C PHE A 212 -3.67 -6.08 4.61
N TRP A 213 -3.08 -6.14 3.42
CA TRP A 213 -2.84 -4.95 2.60
C TRP A 213 -4.12 -4.25 2.16
N TRP A 214 -5.18 -5.01 1.84
CA TRP A 214 -6.48 -4.44 1.54
C TRP A 214 -7.08 -3.71 2.74
N SER A 215 -6.96 -4.27 3.95
CA SER A 215 -7.45 -3.66 5.18
C SER A 215 -6.73 -2.35 5.51
N LEU A 216 -5.43 -2.25 5.18
CA LEU A 216 -4.64 -1.03 5.39
C LEU A 216 -4.90 0.03 4.32
N LEU A 217 -4.96 -0.36 3.05
CA LEU A 217 -5.10 0.57 1.92
C LEU A 217 -6.54 1.01 1.65
N HIS A 218 -7.52 0.16 1.98
CA HIS A 218 -8.93 0.35 1.63
C HIS A 218 -9.90 0.19 2.82
N GLY A 219 -9.40 -0.16 4.01
CA GLY A 219 -10.23 -0.42 5.18
C GLY A 219 -10.90 0.82 5.79
N ARG A 220 -11.71 0.56 6.82
CA ARG A 220 -12.67 1.52 7.41
C ARG A 220 -12.06 2.71 8.16
N PHE A 221 -10.75 2.73 8.41
CA PHE A 221 -10.17 3.70 9.36
C PHE A 221 -9.96 5.13 8.82
N GLY A 222 -10.31 5.40 7.56
CA GLY A 222 -10.34 6.75 7.02
C GLY A 222 -9.09 7.58 7.37
N ARG A 223 -9.30 8.79 7.87
CA ARG A 223 -8.25 9.77 8.17
C ARG A 223 -7.43 9.45 9.44
N ALA A 224 -7.95 8.67 10.39
CA ALA A 224 -7.20 8.18 11.55
C ALA A 224 -6.34 6.93 11.22
N GLY A 225 -6.55 6.36 10.02
CA GLY A 225 -5.94 5.11 9.59
C GLY A 225 -4.43 5.14 9.38
N TYR A 226 -3.80 6.30 9.12
CA TYR A 226 -2.35 6.32 8.86
C TYR A 226 -1.52 5.93 10.10
N GLY A 227 -1.84 6.48 11.28
CA GLY A 227 -1.14 6.13 12.52
C GLY A 227 -1.36 4.67 12.91
N ALA A 228 -2.61 4.21 12.83
CA ALA A 228 -2.92 2.79 13.04
C ALA A 228 -2.22 1.89 12.01
N ALA A 229 -2.15 2.29 10.74
CA ALA A 229 -1.49 1.53 9.69
C ALA A 229 0.02 1.42 9.92
N VAL A 230 0.68 2.49 10.39
CA VAL A 230 2.09 2.44 10.81
C VAL A 230 2.28 1.41 11.93
N LEU A 231 1.40 1.42 12.94
CA LEU A 231 1.47 0.45 14.05
C LEU A 231 1.28 -1.00 13.57
N PHE A 232 0.32 -1.26 12.68
CA PHE A 232 0.11 -2.60 12.14
C PHE A 232 1.27 -3.06 11.25
N VAL A 233 1.80 -2.19 10.38
CA VAL A 233 2.99 -2.47 9.57
C VAL A 233 4.20 -2.75 10.47
N PHE A 234 4.40 -1.95 11.51
CA PHE A 234 5.48 -2.15 12.48
C PHE A 234 5.32 -3.47 13.26
N ALA A 235 4.13 -3.76 13.76
CA ALA A 235 3.86 -5.01 14.47
C ALA A 235 4.07 -6.23 13.56
N THR A 236 3.64 -6.14 12.29
CA THR A 236 3.88 -7.17 11.29
C THR A 236 5.37 -7.35 11.00
N ALA A 237 6.12 -6.26 10.84
CA ALA A 237 7.57 -6.31 10.68
C ALA A 237 8.27 -6.94 11.89
N LEU A 238 7.79 -6.65 13.11
CA LEU A 238 8.38 -7.17 14.34
C LEU A 238 8.21 -8.69 14.44
N HIS A 239 6.99 -9.22 14.28
CA HIS A 239 6.76 -10.67 14.46
C HIS A 239 7.32 -11.50 13.28
N SER A 240 7.28 -10.97 12.05
CA SER A 240 7.86 -11.66 10.89
C SER A 240 9.39 -11.60 10.92
N GLY A 241 9.97 -10.46 11.31
CA GLY A 241 11.40 -10.31 11.52
C GLY A 241 11.92 -11.20 12.66
N ALA A 242 11.15 -11.37 13.74
CA ALA A 242 11.49 -12.32 14.81
C ALA A 242 11.60 -13.75 14.28
N LEU A 243 10.68 -14.17 13.42
CA LEU A 243 10.74 -15.49 12.77
C LEU A 243 11.97 -15.63 11.86
N GLY A 244 12.31 -14.59 11.09
CA GLY A 244 13.50 -14.58 10.22
C GLY A 244 14.80 -14.63 11.02
N ALA A 245 14.87 -13.87 12.11
CA ALA A 245 15.99 -13.88 13.04
C ALA A 245 16.17 -15.27 13.67
N LEU A 246 15.09 -15.92 14.10
CA LEU A 246 15.12 -17.26 14.68
C LEU A 246 15.73 -18.30 13.73
N LEU A 247 15.34 -18.29 12.44
CA LEU A 247 15.92 -19.16 11.43
C LEU A 247 17.39 -18.82 11.14
N THR A 248 17.73 -17.54 11.13
CA THR A 248 19.10 -17.04 10.89
C THR A 248 20.09 -17.48 11.97
N VAL A 249 19.68 -17.47 13.23
CA VAL A 249 20.55 -17.82 14.37
C VAL A 249 20.42 -19.29 14.79
N ALA A 250 19.66 -20.09 14.03
CA ALA A 250 19.51 -21.51 14.29
C ALA A 250 20.87 -22.22 14.28
N ARG A 251 21.06 -23.16 15.22
CA ARG A 251 22.29 -23.95 15.36
C ARG A 251 22.20 -25.35 14.74
N ALA A 252 21.01 -25.73 14.30
CA ALA A 252 20.72 -27.00 13.66
C ALA A 252 19.58 -26.80 12.65
N PRO A 253 19.53 -27.59 11.57
CA PRO A 253 18.40 -27.56 10.63
C PRO A 253 17.10 -27.97 11.35
N TRP A 254 16.04 -27.20 11.14
CA TRP A 254 14.71 -27.42 11.76
C TRP A 254 13.78 -28.25 10.89
N TYR A 255 14.06 -28.32 9.59
CA TYR A 255 13.22 -28.97 8.58
C TYR A 255 13.98 -30.14 7.94
N PRO A 256 13.84 -31.38 8.46
CA PRO A 256 14.60 -32.54 8.00
C PRO A 256 14.45 -32.81 6.50
N SER A 257 13.26 -32.59 5.93
CA SER A 257 13.02 -32.88 4.51
C SER A 257 13.83 -31.96 3.60
N HIS A 258 13.88 -30.66 3.89
CA HIS A 258 14.73 -29.72 3.15
C HIS A 258 16.21 -29.95 3.44
N ALA A 259 16.57 -30.27 4.67
CA ALA A 259 17.96 -30.52 5.01
C ALA A 259 18.54 -31.69 4.20
N ALA A 260 17.76 -32.76 4.02
CA ALA A 260 18.14 -33.88 3.16
C ALA A 260 18.26 -33.48 1.68
N ARG A 261 17.32 -32.70 1.15
CA ARG A 261 17.33 -32.26 -0.26
C ARG A 261 18.48 -31.30 -0.56
N ALA A 262 18.75 -30.34 0.32
CA ALA A 262 19.88 -29.41 0.19
C ALA A 262 21.22 -30.17 0.23
N ALA A 263 21.37 -31.11 1.16
CA ALA A 263 22.56 -31.96 1.24
C ALA A 263 22.76 -32.81 -0.03
N ALA A 264 21.68 -33.40 -0.55
CA ALA A 264 21.71 -34.17 -1.80
C ALA A 264 22.09 -33.31 -3.02
N ALA A 265 21.77 -32.02 -3.00
CA ALA A 265 22.18 -31.04 -4.00
C ALA A 265 23.57 -30.44 -3.77
N GLY A 266 24.31 -30.89 -2.74
CA GLY A 266 25.66 -30.44 -2.43
C GLY A 266 25.76 -29.14 -1.64
N HIS A 267 24.67 -28.69 -1.02
CA HIS A 267 24.62 -27.49 -0.18
C HIS A 267 24.67 -27.85 1.31
N ASP A 268 25.30 -27.01 2.13
CA ASP A 268 25.22 -27.14 3.59
C ASP A 268 23.79 -26.82 4.07
N PRO A 269 23.06 -27.78 4.67
CA PRO A 269 21.68 -27.57 5.08
C PRO A 269 21.48 -26.45 6.09
N LEU A 270 22.44 -26.29 7.00
CA LEU A 270 22.34 -25.25 8.03
C LEU A 270 22.53 -23.87 7.42
N ALA A 271 23.58 -23.67 6.61
CA ALA A 271 23.80 -22.42 5.91
C ALA A 271 22.64 -22.02 4.99
N ASP A 272 22.04 -22.99 4.27
CA ASP A 272 20.86 -22.73 3.44
C ASP A 272 19.67 -22.24 4.28
N GLN A 273 19.41 -22.85 5.45
CA GLN A 273 18.38 -22.38 6.37
C GLN A 273 18.65 -20.98 6.93
N GLN A 274 19.89 -20.71 7.32
CA GLN A 274 20.27 -19.41 7.86
C GLN A 274 20.16 -18.30 6.80
N LEU A 275 20.55 -18.60 5.55
CA LEU A 275 20.37 -17.70 4.41
C LEU A 275 18.89 -17.41 4.17
N ALA A 276 18.05 -18.42 4.23
CA ALA A 276 16.61 -18.28 4.11
C ALA A 276 16.02 -17.36 5.21
N GLY A 277 16.52 -17.50 6.46
CA GLY A 277 16.18 -16.59 7.56
C GLY A 277 16.57 -15.14 7.28
N LEU A 278 17.76 -14.91 6.72
CA LEU A 278 18.22 -13.56 6.33
C LEU A 278 17.36 -12.97 5.20
N LEU A 279 17.00 -13.79 4.21
CA LEU A 279 16.13 -13.41 3.10
C LEU A 279 14.70 -13.10 3.55
N MET A 280 14.22 -13.73 4.61
CA MET A 280 12.93 -13.38 5.22
C MET A 280 13.04 -12.14 6.12
N TRP A 281 14.18 -11.91 6.77
CA TRP A 281 14.32 -10.81 7.72
C TRP A 281 14.60 -9.46 7.04
N ILE A 282 15.66 -9.38 6.23
CA ILE A 282 16.20 -8.09 5.76
C ILE A 282 15.27 -7.43 4.72
N PRO A 283 14.89 -8.09 3.61
CA PRO A 283 13.96 -7.52 2.61
C PRO A 283 12.62 -7.09 3.22
N ALA A 284 12.03 -7.94 4.06
CA ALA A 284 10.80 -7.63 4.78
C ALA A 284 10.93 -6.39 5.66
N GLY A 285 11.98 -6.35 6.49
CA GLY A 285 12.28 -5.21 7.36
C GLY A 285 12.43 -3.91 6.56
N MET A 286 13.21 -3.94 5.47
CA MET A 286 13.42 -2.77 4.61
C MET A 286 12.11 -2.28 3.99
N LEU A 287 11.29 -3.19 3.45
CA LEU A 287 10.01 -2.85 2.83
C LEU A 287 9.04 -2.24 3.86
N PHE A 288 8.88 -2.89 5.01
CA PHE A 288 7.96 -2.40 6.04
C PHE A 288 8.42 -1.07 6.63
N VAL A 289 9.73 -0.86 6.83
CA VAL A 289 10.27 0.45 7.24
C VAL A 289 9.99 1.51 6.19
N ALA A 290 10.26 1.25 4.91
CA ALA A 290 10.00 2.20 3.84
C ALA A 290 8.51 2.58 3.76
N ILE A 291 7.61 1.59 3.90
CA ILE A 291 6.16 1.82 3.90
C ILE A 291 5.72 2.57 5.17
N ALA A 292 6.23 2.20 6.34
CA ALA A 292 5.96 2.90 7.59
C ALA A 292 6.40 4.38 7.51
N LEU A 293 7.57 4.66 6.96
CA LEU A 293 8.06 6.02 6.73
C LEU A 293 7.18 6.77 5.73
N ALA A 294 6.78 6.14 4.63
CA ALA A 294 5.88 6.76 3.65
C ALA A 294 4.49 7.08 4.26
N LEU A 295 3.93 6.16 5.05
CA LEU A 295 2.68 6.36 5.76
C LEU A 295 2.80 7.42 6.85
N PHE A 296 3.93 7.46 7.56
CA PHE A 296 4.22 8.46 8.58
C PHE A 296 4.39 9.86 7.96
N ALA A 297 5.13 9.98 6.85
CA ALA A 297 5.25 11.23 6.11
C ALA A 297 3.90 11.70 5.56
N ALA A 298 3.08 10.78 5.03
CA ALA A 298 1.72 11.07 4.61
C ALA A 298 0.84 11.51 5.78
N TRP A 299 1.01 10.90 6.96
CA TRP A 299 0.33 11.27 8.19
C TRP A 299 0.73 12.67 8.66
N LEU A 300 2.03 13.02 8.67
CA LEU A 300 2.52 14.35 9.03
C LEU A 300 2.00 15.43 8.07
N GLY A 301 2.04 15.17 6.75
CA GLY A 301 1.49 16.08 5.76
C GLY A 301 -0.03 16.26 5.91
N GLU A 302 -0.74 15.21 6.30
CA GLU A 302 -2.17 15.25 6.57
C GLU A 302 -2.51 15.92 7.91
N ALA A 303 -1.67 15.73 8.93
CA ALA A 303 -1.77 16.37 10.23
C ALA A 303 -1.53 17.88 10.09
N GLY A 304 -0.54 18.32 9.30
CA GLY A 304 -0.35 19.72 8.96
C GLY A 304 -1.58 20.34 8.26
N ARG A 305 -2.15 19.64 7.27
CA ARG A 305 -3.41 20.07 6.61
C ARG A 305 -4.61 20.07 7.55
N ARG A 306 -4.62 19.27 8.60
CA ARG A 306 -5.70 19.22 9.61
C ARG A 306 -5.53 20.25 10.71
N ALA A 307 -4.32 20.42 11.24
CA ALA A 307 -3.97 21.47 12.19
C ALA A 307 -4.27 22.83 11.59
N ARG A 308 -3.98 23.06 10.30
CA ARG A 308 -4.39 24.29 9.60
C ARG A 308 -5.90 24.46 9.52
N ARG A 309 -6.66 23.39 9.30
CA ARG A 309 -8.14 23.41 9.30
C ARG A 309 -8.75 23.61 10.68
N VAL A 310 -8.18 22.99 11.71
CA VAL A 310 -8.61 23.16 13.11
C VAL A 310 -8.20 24.53 13.63
N ALA A 311 -7.02 25.04 13.29
CA ALA A 311 -6.62 26.40 13.59
C ALA A 311 -7.52 27.42 12.89
N LEU A 312 -7.88 27.19 11.61
CA LEU A 312 -8.87 28.01 10.91
C LEU A 312 -10.27 27.87 11.53
N GLY A 313 -10.67 26.67 11.97
CA GLY A 313 -11.95 26.42 12.61
C GLY A 313 -12.05 26.98 14.04
N LEU A 314 -10.97 26.92 14.82
CA LEU A 314 -10.84 27.54 16.14
C LEU A 314 -10.72 29.05 16.00
N ALA A 315 -9.98 29.57 15.02
CA ALA A 315 -9.98 30.99 14.71
C ALA A 315 -11.38 31.47 14.29
N ALA A 316 -12.13 30.67 13.54
CA ALA A 316 -13.53 30.96 13.20
C ALA A 316 -14.47 30.85 14.43
N LEU A 317 -14.23 29.90 15.35
CA LEU A 317 -14.98 29.76 16.60
C LEU A 317 -14.68 30.87 17.61
N VAL A 318 -13.42 31.27 17.74
CA VAL A 318 -12.97 32.43 18.53
C VAL A 318 -13.54 33.70 17.93
N ALA A 319 -13.47 33.88 16.61
CA ALA A 319 -14.14 34.98 15.92
C ALA A 319 -15.66 34.97 16.17
N ALA A 320 -16.31 33.80 16.10
CA ALA A 320 -17.74 33.62 16.36
C ALA A 320 -18.12 33.85 17.83
N SER A 321 -17.23 33.57 18.79
CA SER A 321 -17.47 33.81 20.22
C SER A 321 -17.13 35.24 20.64
N THR A 322 -16.18 35.90 19.98
CA THR A 322 -16.02 37.36 20.07
C THR A 322 -17.20 38.10 19.43
N LEU A 323 -17.82 37.53 18.39
CA LEU A 323 -19.07 38.03 17.81
C LEU A 323 -20.29 37.69 18.70
N GLY A 324 -20.27 36.56 19.41
CA GLY A 324 -21.32 36.14 20.35
C GLY A 324 -21.34 36.94 21.65
N ALA A 325 -20.18 37.38 22.16
CA ALA A 325 -20.11 38.32 23.28
C ALA A 325 -20.60 39.74 22.91
N ALA A 326 -20.53 40.09 21.62
CA ALA A 326 -21.15 41.31 21.09
C ALA A 326 -22.66 41.17 20.82
N ALA A 327 -23.24 39.97 20.96
CA ALA A 327 -24.65 39.70 20.66
C ALA A 327 -25.62 39.91 21.84
N CYS A 328 -25.14 40.38 23.00
CA CYS A 328 -26.02 40.93 24.04
C CYS A 328 -26.45 42.39 23.75
N GLU A 329 -25.93 43.03 22.69
CA GLU A 329 -26.44 44.30 22.19
C GLU A 329 -27.02 44.14 20.77
N ALA A 330 -28.30 43.78 20.77
CA ALA A 330 -29.33 44.11 19.78
C ALA A 330 -29.20 43.64 18.29
N PRO A 331 -30.36 43.43 17.61
CA PRO A 331 -30.43 42.82 16.29
C PRO A 331 -30.57 43.87 15.19
N GLU A 332 -29.50 44.19 14.44
CA GLU A 332 -29.60 44.93 13.16
C GLU A 332 -28.40 44.78 12.19
N ARG A 333 -27.21 44.33 12.64
CA ARG A 333 -25.94 44.33 11.83
C ARG A 333 -25.78 43.25 10.74
N ALA A 334 -26.73 42.33 10.55
CA ALA A 334 -26.58 41.25 9.56
C ALA A 334 -26.72 41.72 8.09
N ARG A 335 -27.13 42.98 7.86
CA ARG A 335 -27.14 43.62 6.54
C ARG A 335 -25.77 44.19 6.14
N ASP A 336 -24.82 44.33 7.07
CA ASP A 336 -23.62 45.15 6.86
C ASP A 336 -22.39 44.38 6.34
N GLY A 337 -22.33 43.05 6.44
CA GLY A 337 -21.13 42.27 6.07
C GLY A 337 -20.81 42.23 4.56
N GLY A 338 -21.84 42.19 3.71
CA GLY A 338 -21.68 42.30 2.25
C GLY A 338 -21.44 43.74 1.82
N ALA A 339 -22.15 44.69 2.43
CA ALA A 339 -21.99 46.11 2.20
C ALA A 339 -20.60 46.63 2.62
N ALA A 340 -20.01 46.10 3.70
CA ALA A 340 -18.66 46.46 4.15
C ALA A 340 -17.56 45.92 3.23
N ALA A 341 -17.72 44.71 2.67
CA ALA A 341 -16.77 44.15 1.68
C ALA A 341 -16.87 44.87 0.32
N ALA A 342 -18.07 45.28 -0.08
CA ALA A 342 -18.30 46.11 -1.27
C ALA A 342 -17.79 47.55 -1.09
N ALA A 343 -18.02 48.16 0.09
CA ALA A 343 -17.44 49.44 0.46
C ALA A 343 -15.90 49.40 0.48
N ALA A 344 -15.30 48.28 0.90
CA ALA A 344 -13.85 48.07 0.86
C ALA A 344 -13.29 47.89 -0.56
N ALA A 345 -14.10 47.47 -1.54
CA ALA A 345 -13.72 47.46 -2.95
C ALA A 345 -13.74 48.87 -3.58
N GLY A 346 -14.43 49.83 -2.97
CA GLY A 346 -14.46 51.24 -3.38
C GLY A 346 -15.06 51.49 -4.77
N GLY A 347 -15.92 50.58 -5.24
CA GLY A 347 -16.59 50.63 -6.54
C GLY A 347 -18.11 50.73 -6.42
N ASP A 348 -18.78 51.03 -7.54
CA ASP A 348 -20.24 51.13 -7.67
C ASP A 348 -20.81 49.82 -8.23
N PRO A 349 -21.59 49.05 -7.44
CA PRO A 349 -22.19 47.79 -7.89
C PRO A 349 -23.07 47.91 -9.15
N ALA A 350 -23.78 49.04 -9.33
CA ALA A 350 -24.64 49.24 -10.49
C ALA A 350 -23.82 49.39 -11.78
N ARG A 351 -22.71 50.15 -11.72
CA ARG A 351 -21.74 50.22 -12.82
C ARG A 351 -21.02 48.89 -13.02
N GLY A 352 -20.73 48.16 -11.93
CA GLY A 352 -20.11 46.84 -11.97
C GLY A 352 -20.94 45.83 -12.75
N ARG A 353 -22.26 45.83 -12.53
CA ARG A 353 -23.21 45.01 -13.30
C ARG A 353 -23.16 45.34 -14.80
N GLN A 354 -23.08 46.62 -15.16
CA GLN A 354 -22.99 47.04 -16.55
C GLN A 354 -21.63 46.65 -17.16
N ALA A 355 -20.54 46.84 -16.43
CA ALA A 355 -19.20 46.44 -16.87
C ALA A 355 -19.10 44.92 -17.10
N LEU A 356 -19.69 44.09 -16.23
CA LEU A 356 -19.79 42.64 -16.44
C LEU A 356 -20.44 42.27 -17.79
N LEU A 357 -21.46 43.02 -18.21
CA LEU A 357 -22.12 42.83 -19.51
C LEU A 357 -21.22 43.28 -20.66
N VAL A 358 -20.57 44.43 -20.54
CA VAL A 358 -19.68 45.00 -21.57
C VAL A 358 -18.48 44.09 -21.84
N TYR A 359 -17.84 43.57 -20.80
CA TYR A 359 -16.74 42.62 -20.91
C TYR A 359 -17.21 41.17 -21.17
N GLY A 360 -18.50 40.92 -21.35
CA GLY A 360 -19.00 39.61 -21.76
C GLY A 360 -18.87 38.49 -20.71
N CYS A 361 -18.72 38.83 -19.43
CA CYS A 361 -18.60 37.86 -18.34
C CYS A 361 -19.74 36.80 -18.29
N PRO A 362 -21.01 37.14 -18.59
CA PRO A 362 -22.13 36.18 -18.68
C PRO A 362 -21.95 35.03 -19.67
N VAL A 363 -21.11 35.20 -20.71
CA VAL A 363 -20.86 34.17 -21.72
C VAL A 363 -20.16 32.96 -21.12
N CYS A 364 -19.34 33.18 -20.09
CA CYS A 364 -18.56 32.13 -19.44
C CYS A 364 -19.08 31.79 -18.04
N HIS A 365 -19.57 32.78 -17.30
CA HIS A 365 -19.95 32.65 -15.91
C HIS A 365 -21.46 32.68 -15.71
N ARG A 366 -21.91 31.94 -14.70
CA ARG A 366 -23.19 32.17 -14.06
C ARG A 366 -23.03 33.29 -13.04
N ILE A 367 -23.90 34.30 -13.10
CA ILE A 367 -23.80 35.50 -12.26
C ILE A 367 -25.21 35.85 -11.72
N PRO A 368 -25.42 35.84 -10.38
CA PRO A 368 -26.70 36.25 -9.81
C PRO A 368 -27.07 37.68 -10.23
N GLY A 369 -28.34 37.94 -10.52
CA GLY A 369 -28.85 39.27 -10.88
C GLY A 369 -28.52 39.77 -12.30
N VAL A 370 -27.80 38.97 -13.11
CA VAL A 370 -27.51 39.27 -14.52
C VAL A 370 -28.32 38.33 -15.44
N PRO A 371 -29.32 38.86 -16.18
CA PRO A 371 -30.10 38.06 -17.13
C PRO A 371 -29.21 37.35 -18.15
N SER A 372 -29.59 36.14 -18.55
CA SER A 372 -28.87 35.30 -19.52
C SER A 372 -27.47 34.78 -19.11
N ALA A 373 -26.94 35.18 -17.95
CA ALA A 373 -25.70 34.66 -17.37
C ALA A 373 -25.91 33.25 -16.77
N SER A 374 -26.04 32.23 -17.62
CA SER A 374 -26.31 30.84 -17.20
C SER A 374 -25.19 29.86 -17.55
N SER A 375 -24.12 30.35 -18.18
CA SER A 375 -22.99 29.56 -18.65
C SER A 375 -22.19 28.91 -17.51
N ARG A 376 -21.51 27.82 -17.83
CA ARG A 376 -20.66 27.03 -16.90
C ARG A 376 -19.27 26.75 -17.48
N VAL A 377 -18.84 27.55 -18.46
CA VAL A 377 -17.49 27.47 -19.02
C VAL A 377 -16.49 27.89 -17.94
N GLY A 378 -16.76 28.99 -17.25
CA GLY A 378 -16.14 29.38 -16.00
C GLY A 378 -16.93 28.88 -14.79
N PRO A 379 -16.32 28.90 -13.58
CA PRO A 379 -17.04 28.59 -12.35
C PRO A 379 -18.21 29.57 -12.13
N PRO A 380 -19.30 29.16 -11.48
CA PRO A 380 -20.34 30.10 -11.04
C PRO A 380 -19.75 31.20 -10.16
N LEU A 381 -20.34 32.39 -10.18
CA LEU A 381 -19.95 33.54 -9.35
C LEU A 381 -20.96 33.83 -8.23
N GLU A 382 -21.94 32.95 -8.01
CA GLU A 382 -22.77 32.97 -6.80
C GLU A 382 -21.90 32.88 -5.53
N ASP A 383 -22.30 33.64 -4.52
CA ASP A 383 -21.67 33.68 -3.19
C ASP A 383 -20.14 33.83 -3.26
N LEU A 384 -19.64 34.68 -4.17
CA LEU A 384 -18.20 34.88 -4.34
C LEU A 384 -17.56 35.39 -3.04
N ALA A 385 -18.26 36.29 -2.33
CA ALA A 385 -17.83 36.88 -1.06
C ALA A 385 -17.45 35.86 0.01
N SER A 386 -18.09 34.69 0.05
CA SER A 386 -17.80 33.65 1.05
C SER A 386 -16.57 32.79 0.74
N ARG A 387 -15.99 32.93 -0.46
CA ARG A 387 -14.86 32.09 -0.89
C ARG A 387 -13.57 32.51 -0.20
N THR A 388 -12.74 31.53 0.13
CA THR A 388 -11.43 31.77 0.76
C THR A 388 -10.32 32.04 -0.25
N PHE A 389 -10.44 31.51 -1.47
CA PHE A 389 -9.42 31.63 -2.51
C PHE A 389 -10.03 31.98 -3.88
N LEU A 390 -9.33 32.84 -4.60
CA LEU A 390 -9.49 33.14 -6.03
C LEU A 390 -8.52 32.27 -6.84
N ALA A 391 -8.92 31.88 -8.06
CA ALA A 391 -8.11 31.04 -8.96
C ALA A 391 -7.54 29.75 -8.31
N GLY A 392 -8.16 29.26 -7.22
CA GLY A 392 -7.74 28.07 -6.47
C GLY A 392 -6.53 28.23 -5.54
N HIS A 393 -5.85 29.39 -5.52
CA HIS A 393 -4.62 29.57 -4.74
C HIS A 393 -4.35 31.00 -4.25
N LEU A 394 -4.96 32.03 -4.86
CA LEU A 394 -4.78 33.43 -4.48
C LEU A 394 -5.72 33.76 -3.31
N PRO A 395 -5.23 34.33 -2.18
CA PRO A 395 -6.10 34.71 -1.07
C PRO A 395 -7.21 35.68 -1.51
N HIS A 396 -8.44 35.45 -1.06
CA HIS A 396 -9.57 36.28 -1.46
C HIS A 396 -9.59 37.62 -0.71
N THR A 397 -9.14 38.68 -1.37
CA THR A 397 -9.26 40.08 -0.91
C THR A 397 -9.83 40.93 -2.05
N PRO A 398 -10.44 42.09 -1.78
CA PRO A 398 -10.94 42.99 -2.83
C PRO A 398 -9.84 43.35 -3.85
N GLU A 399 -8.62 43.61 -3.37
CA GLU A 399 -7.48 43.93 -4.21
C GLU A 399 -7.06 42.76 -5.11
N ASN A 400 -7.01 41.55 -4.54
CA ASN A 400 -6.69 40.35 -5.32
C ASN A 400 -7.80 40.00 -6.32
N LEU A 401 -9.06 40.31 -6.00
CA LEU A 401 -10.18 40.13 -6.93
C LEU A 401 -10.04 41.06 -8.12
N ARG A 402 -9.75 42.35 -7.89
CA ARG A 402 -9.47 43.32 -8.96
C ARG A 402 -8.31 42.86 -9.82
N ARG A 403 -7.19 42.49 -9.19
CA ARG A 403 -6.01 42.01 -9.90
C ARG A 403 -6.29 40.76 -10.73
N TRP A 404 -7.12 39.84 -10.22
CA TRP A 404 -7.56 38.66 -10.96
C TRP A 404 -8.45 39.02 -12.16
N ILE A 405 -9.36 39.98 -12.02
CA ILE A 405 -10.23 40.45 -13.11
C ILE A 405 -9.40 41.13 -14.21
N GLN A 406 -8.38 41.92 -13.83
CA GLN A 406 -7.56 42.66 -14.78
C GLN A 406 -6.51 41.79 -15.46
N HIS A 407 -5.86 40.89 -14.71
CA HIS A 407 -4.67 40.15 -15.16
C HIS A 407 -4.73 38.64 -14.85
N PRO A 408 -5.74 37.91 -15.37
CA PRO A 408 -5.92 36.50 -15.08
C PRO A 408 -4.76 35.63 -15.59
N GLN A 409 -4.11 35.97 -16.71
CA GLN A 409 -2.97 35.19 -17.24
C GLN A 409 -1.68 35.44 -16.47
N ALA A 410 -1.52 36.62 -15.86
CA ALA A 410 -0.38 36.90 -14.98
C ALA A 410 -0.46 36.11 -13.66
N ILE A 411 -1.68 35.84 -13.17
CA ILE A 411 -1.92 35.07 -11.94
C ILE A 411 -1.98 33.56 -12.21
N ALA A 412 -2.66 33.15 -13.27
CA ALA A 412 -2.80 31.74 -13.66
C ALA A 412 -2.49 31.57 -15.16
N PRO A 413 -1.20 31.46 -15.54
CA PRO A 413 -0.80 31.27 -16.93
C PRO A 413 -1.46 30.05 -17.56
N GLY A 414 -2.09 30.22 -18.73
CA GLY A 414 -2.80 29.15 -19.44
C GLY A 414 -4.21 28.87 -18.92
N SER A 415 -4.76 29.72 -18.04
CA SER A 415 -6.18 29.64 -17.67
C SER A 415 -7.08 29.97 -18.88
N ALA A 416 -8.31 29.48 -18.88
CA ALA A 416 -9.27 29.75 -19.95
C ALA A 416 -9.87 31.17 -19.89
N MET A 417 -9.58 31.96 -18.85
CA MET A 417 -10.02 33.34 -18.71
C MET A 417 -8.99 34.26 -19.41
N PRO A 418 -9.30 34.85 -20.57
CA PRO A 418 -8.36 35.66 -21.32
C PRO A 418 -8.11 37.02 -20.64
N GLU A 419 -7.08 37.73 -21.08
CA GLU A 419 -6.85 39.14 -20.72
C GLU A 419 -7.91 40.01 -21.42
N MET A 420 -8.87 40.52 -20.66
CA MET A 420 -10.02 41.27 -21.19
C MET A 420 -9.79 42.78 -21.28
N GLY A 421 -8.62 43.26 -20.84
CA GLY A 421 -8.32 44.70 -20.84
C GLY A 421 -9.20 45.51 -19.89
N VAL A 422 -9.68 44.89 -18.80
CA VAL A 422 -10.55 45.56 -17.82
C VAL A 422 -9.80 46.72 -17.18
N THR A 423 -10.38 47.92 -17.25
CA THR A 423 -9.78 49.11 -16.62
C THR A 423 -9.79 49.00 -15.10
N ASP A 424 -8.95 49.78 -14.42
CA ASP A 424 -8.93 49.80 -12.95
C ASP A 424 -10.26 50.23 -12.33
N ALA A 425 -10.92 51.21 -12.93
CA ALA A 425 -12.24 51.66 -12.51
C ALA A 425 -13.30 50.56 -12.65
N ASP A 426 -13.34 49.89 -13.81
CA ASP A 426 -14.29 48.79 -14.05
C ASP A 426 -14.01 47.59 -13.15
N ALA A 427 -12.73 47.26 -12.91
CA ALA A 427 -12.37 46.16 -12.03
C ALA A 427 -12.84 46.40 -10.58
N ARG A 428 -12.76 47.65 -10.10
CA ARG A 428 -13.32 48.05 -8.80
C ARG A 428 -14.83 47.91 -8.75
N ASP A 429 -15.52 48.45 -9.76
CA ASP A 429 -16.97 48.41 -9.85
C ASP A 429 -17.49 46.96 -9.95
N ILE A 430 -16.84 46.12 -10.78
CA ILE A 430 -17.14 44.69 -10.90
C ILE A 430 -16.91 43.94 -9.59
N ALA A 431 -15.78 44.19 -8.92
CA ALA A 431 -15.48 43.57 -7.63
C ALA A 431 -16.54 43.93 -6.58
N ALA A 432 -16.98 45.19 -6.52
CA ALA A 432 -18.05 45.63 -5.64
C ALA A 432 -19.35 44.86 -5.91
N TYR A 433 -19.76 44.74 -7.18
CA TYR A 433 -20.96 43.97 -7.54
C TYR A 433 -20.85 42.49 -7.13
N LEU A 434 -19.73 41.83 -7.44
CA LEU A 434 -19.56 40.40 -7.16
C LEU A 434 -19.46 40.08 -5.67
N LEU A 435 -19.05 41.02 -4.83
CA LEU A 435 -19.02 40.86 -3.38
C LEU A 435 -20.41 41.05 -2.74
N GLU A 436 -21.35 41.71 -3.42
CA GLU A 436 -22.75 41.82 -2.99
C GLU A 436 -23.67 40.74 -3.57
N ALA A 437 -23.32 40.21 -4.75
CA ALA A 437 -24.12 39.23 -5.46
C ALA A 437 -24.20 37.90 -4.69
N ARG A 438 -25.42 37.50 -4.28
CA ARG A 438 -25.71 36.24 -3.58
C ARG A 438 -26.32 35.20 -4.51
#